data_AF-H8GXE1-F1
#
_entry.id   AF-H8GXE1-F1
#
_cell.length_a   1.000
_cell.length_b   1.000
_cell.length_c   1.000
_cell.angle_alpha   90.00
_cell.angle_beta   90.00
_cell.angle_gamma   90.00
#
_symmetry.space_group_name_H-M   'P 1'
#
loop_
_entity.id
_entity.type
_entity.pdbx_description
1 polymer ?
#
loop_
_entity_poly.entity_id
_entity_poly.type
_entity_poly.pdbx_seq_one_letter_code
_entity_poly.pdbx_strand_id
1 'polypeptide(L)'
;MDMPFTQDIQATIRAALPEIGARLLRTPEQDLPDPLDHLEVRWVVKETGVVVVTVRPRFGSAAISGRNWLNTAYFELRPKVVDCHLVFERTLPEFSTSA
;
A
#
# COMPACT_ATOMS: atom_id res chain seq x y z
N MET A 1 -5.79 14.42 17.14
CA MET A 1 -4.61 14.02 17.91
C MET A 1 -3.79 13.17 16.95
N ASP A 2 -2.79 13.76 16.28
CA ASP A 2 -1.92 13.00 15.36
C ASP A 2 -1.12 12.01 16.18
N MET A 3 -1.34 10.71 15.94
CA MET A 3 -0.56 9.66 16.59
C MET A 3 0.86 9.69 16.00
N PRO A 4 1.92 9.72 16.83
CA PRO A 4 3.31 9.86 16.36
C PRO A 4 3.73 8.79 15.36
N PHE A 5 3.10 7.61 15.40
CA PHE A 5 3.39 6.48 14.51
C PHE A 5 2.78 6.60 13.11
N THR A 6 1.93 7.59 12.86
CA THR A 6 1.26 7.78 11.56
C THR A 6 2.26 8.08 10.46
N GLN A 7 3.34 8.82 10.78
CA GLN A 7 4.38 9.15 9.81
C GLN A 7 5.21 7.92 9.40
N ASP A 8 5.57 7.05 10.36
CA ASP A 8 6.32 5.83 10.08
C ASP A 8 5.50 4.84 9.25
N ILE A 9 4.21 4.70 9.56
CA ILE A 9 3.27 3.91 8.76
C ILE A 9 3.19 4.46 7.34
N GLN A 10 2.98 5.77 7.18
CA GLN A 10 2.91 6.41 5.87
C GLN A 10 4.21 6.26 5.07
N ALA A 11 5.37 6.42 5.70
CA ALA A 11 6.66 6.25 5.06
C ALA A 11 6.85 4.80 4.57
N THR A 12 6.51 3.83 5.42
CA THR A 12 6.60 2.39 5.07
C THR A 12 5.65 2.03 3.93
N ILE A 13 4.41 2.54 3.96
CA ILE A 13 3.44 2.37 2.87
C ILE A 13 3.99 2.97 1.58
N ARG A 14 4.45 4.23 1.61
CA ARG A 14 4.96 4.94 0.42
C ARG A 14 6.12 4.21 -0.23
N ALA A 15 7.04 3.67 0.56
CA ALA A 15 8.16 2.88 0.05
C ALA A 15 7.72 1.61 -0.70
N ALA A 16 6.55 1.05 -0.36
CA ALA A 16 5.99 -0.14 -1.00
C ALA A 16 5.12 0.16 -2.24
N LEU A 17 4.69 1.41 -2.43
CA LEU A 17 3.75 1.75 -3.51
C LEU A 17 4.27 1.56 -4.93
N PRO A 18 5.56 1.79 -5.27
CA PRO A 18 6.05 1.56 -6.62
C PRO A 18 5.88 0.10 -7.08
N GLU A 19 6.37 -0.85 -6.29
CA GLU A 19 6.26 -2.30 -6.54
C GLU A 19 4.78 -2.73 -6.67
N ILE A 20 3.95 -2.29 -5.72
CA ILE A 20 2.52 -2.63 -5.70
C ILE A 20 1.79 -2.01 -6.88
N GLY A 21 2.07 -0.74 -7.18
CA GLY A 21 1.47 0.02 -8.27
C GLY A 21 1.78 -0.57 -9.63
N ALA A 22 3.03 -0.93 -9.87
CA ALA A 22 3.46 -1.60 -11.09
C ALA A 22 2.66 -2.88 -11.35
N ARG A 23 2.49 -3.69 -10.31
CA ARG A 23 1.75 -4.95 -10.40
C ARG A 23 0.24 -4.74 -10.56
N LEU A 24 -0.35 -3.78 -9.84
CA LEU A 24 -1.79 -3.48 -9.93
C LEU A 24 -2.19 -2.86 -11.27
N LEU A 25 -1.37 -1.95 -11.78
CA LEU A 25 -1.62 -1.24 -13.04
C LEU A 25 -1.10 -2.00 -14.27
N ARG A 26 -0.33 -3.08 -14.05
CA ARG A 26 0.36 -3.86 -15.09
C ARG A 26 1.30 -2.97 -15.93
N THR A 27 1.97 -2.07 -15.25
CA THR A 27 2.93 -1.12 -15.84
C THR A 27 4.29 -1.42 -15.21
N PRO A 28 5.39 -1.47 -15.97
CA PRO A 28 6.73 -1.57 -15.38
C PRO A 28 6.98 -0.44 -14.37
N GLU A 29 7.71 -0.71 -13.27
CA GLU A 29 7.98 0.29 -12.22
C GLU A 29 8.62 1.58 -12.76
N GLN A 30 9.51 1.45 -13.76
CA GLN A 30 10.21 2.58 -14.40
C GLN A 30 9.29 3.51 -15.20
N ASP A 31 8.12 3.01 -15.61
CA ASP A 31 7.13 3.73 -16.41
C ASP A 31 5.89 4.09 -15.56
N LEU A 32 5.96 3.83 -14.25
CA LEU A 32 4.86 4.08 -13.34
C LEU A 32 4.76 5.59 -13.05
N PRO A 33 3.63 6.24 -13.39
CA PRO A 33 3.37 7.60 -12.94
C PRO A 33 3.22 7.63 -11.41
N ASP A 34 3.26 8.82 -10.79
CA ASP A 34 3.25 8.94 -9.32
C ASP A 34 2.19 8.02 -8.70
N PRO A 35 2.59 6.99 -7.93
CA PRO A 35 1.66 6.00 -7.41
C PRO A 35 0.51 6.62 -6.61
N LEU A 36 0.74 7.77 -5.97
CA LEU A 36 -0.28 8.45 -5.16
C LEU A 36 -1.37 9.12 -6.00
N ASP A 37 -1.11 9.45 -7.27
CA ASP A 37 -2.11 10.01 -8.17
C ASP A 37 -3.06 8.94 -8.71
N HIS A 38 -2.57 7.71 -8.80
CA HIS A 38 -3.22 6.61 -9.51
C HIS A 38 -3.68 5.46 -8.62
N LEU A 39 -3.27 5.44 -7.35
CA LEU A 39 -3.67 4.44 -6.37
C LEU A 39 -4.45 5.08 -5.24
N GLU A 40 -5.52 4.41 -4.82
CA GLU A 40 -6.19 4.63 -3.56
C GLU A 40 -5.59 3.71 -2.50
N VAL A 41 -5.08 4.31 -1.43
CA VAL A 41 -4.50 3.58 -0.30
C VAL A 41 -5.36 3.79 0.92
N ARG A 42 -5.81 2.70 1.53
CA ARG A 42 -6.52 2.69 2.82
C ARG A 42 -5.77 1.83 3.81
N TRP A 43 -5.76 2.23 5.07
CA TRP A 43 -5.22 1.40 6.13
C TRP A 43 -6.10 1.46 7.39
N VAL A 44 -6.06 0.38 8.15
CA VAL A 44 -6.73 0.26 9.45
C VAL A 44 -5.76 -0.31 10.46
N VAL A 45 -5.78 0.22 11.68
CA VAL A 45 -4.97 -0.30 12.79
C VAL A 45 -5.85 -1.26 13.59
N LYS A 46 -5.42 -2.52 13.71
CA LYS A 46 -6.08 -3.52 14.55
C LYS A 46 -5.75 -3.26 16.02
N GLU A 47 -6.56 -3.81 16.93
CA GLU A 47 -6.32 -3.75 18.39
C GLU A 47 -4.95 -4.32 18.79
N THR A 48 -4.42 -5.25 17.99
CA THR A 48 -3.08 -5.85 18.16
C THR A 48 -1.92 -4.93 17.75
N GLY A 49 -2.21 -3.71 17.26
CA GLY A 49 -1.21 -2.79 16.71
C GLY A 49 -0.77 -3.13 15.27
N VAL A 50 -1.24 -4.24 14.70
CA VAL A 50 -1.00 -4.58 13.29
C VAL A 50 -1.78 -3.62 12.40
N VAL A 51 -1.11 -3.04 11.41
CA VAL A 51 -1.75 -2.19 10.41
C VAL A 51 -2.07 -3.04 9.18
N VAL A 52 -3.32 -3.09 8.77
CA VAL A 52 -3.72 -3.71 7.50
C VAL A 52 -3.83 -2.62 6.46
N VAL A 53 -3.11 -2.78 5.35
CA VAL A 53 -3.08 -1.85 4.24
C VAL A 53 -3.75 -2.48 3.03
N THR A 54 -4.64 -1.72 2.39
CA THR A 54 -5.33 -2.07 1.16
C THR A 54 -5.00 -1.03 0.11
N VAL A 55 -4.50 -1.47 -1.05
CA VAL A 55 -4.15 -0.61 -2.17
C VAL A 55 -4.97 -1.01 -3.38
N ARG A 56 -5.60 -0.04 -4.04
CA ARG A 56 -6.43 -0.24 -5.24
C ARG A 56 -6.08 0.80 -6.29
N PRO A 57 -6.23 0.51 -7.58
CA PRO A 57 -6.21 1.56 -8.59
C PRO A 57 -7.35 2.55 -8.34
N ARG A 58 -7.05 3.84 -8.41
CA ARG A 58 -8.02 4.92 -8.23
C ARG A 58 -8.91 5.02 -9.47
N PHE A 59 -10.22 4.87 -9.28
CA PHE A 59 -11.18 4.97 -10.38
C PHE A 59 -11.03 6.31 -11.14
N GLY A 60 -11.05 6.25 -12.48
CA GLY A 60 -10.84 7.42 -13.34
C GLY A 60 -9.37 7.79 -13.60
N SER A 61 -8.41 7.06 -13.04
CA SER A 61 -6.99 7.19 -13.38
C SER A 61 -6.74 6.81 -14.84
N ALA A 62 -6.05 7.67 -15.59
CA ALA A 62 -5.66 7.40 -16.98
C ALA A 62 -4.70 6.20 -17.13
N ALA A 63 -4.03 5.81 -16.05
CA ALA A 63 -3.17 4.63 -16.00
C ALA A 63 -3.93 3.31 -15.90
N ILE A 64 -5.26 3.35 -15.68
CA ILE A 64 -6.11 2.15 -15.65
C ILE A 64 -6.48 1.78 -17.08
N SER A 65 -5.99 0.62 -17.54
CA SER A 65 -6.45 -0.01 -18.78
C SER A 65 -7.36 -1.20 -18.47
N GLY A 66 -8.43 -1.36 -19.26
CA GLY A 66 -9.35 -2.49 -19.18
C GLY A 66 -10.00 -2.66 -17.79
N ARG A 67 -9.81 -3.84 -17.18
CA ARG A 67 -10.42 -4.22 -15.89
C ARG A 67 -9.48 -4.05 -14.69
N ASN A 68 -8.36 -3.34 -14.83
CA ASN A 68 -7.37 -3.21 -13.75
C ASN A 68 -7.92 -2.53 -12.50
N TRP A 69 -8.99 -1.73 -12.61
CA TRP A 69 -9.69 -1.11 -11.47
C TRP A 69 -10.26 -2.12 -10.46
N LEU A 70 -10.39 -3.40 -10.83
CA LEU A 70 -10.80 -4.49 -9.95
C LEU A 70 -9.63 -5.08 -9.12
N ASN A 71 -8.39 -4.77 -9.49
CA ASN A 71 -7.22 -5.30 -8.83
C ASN A 71 -7.09 -4.66 -7.44
N THR A 72 -6.83 -5.47 -6.43
CA THR A 72 -6.54 -5.01 -5.07
C THR A 72 -5.29 -5.70 -4.55
N ALA A 73 -4.45 -4.97 -3.85
CA ALA A 73 -3.33 -5.51 -3.10
C ALA A 73 -3.58 -5.32 -1.60
N TYR A 74 -3.16 -6.30 -0.81
CA TYR A 74 -3.26 -6.32 0.64
C TYR A 74 -1.89 -6.64 1.24
N PHE A 75 -1.52 -5.95 2.31
CA PHE A 75 -0.37 -6.33 3.11
C PHE A 75 -0.55 -5.84 4.54
N GLU A 76 0.19 -6.44 5.46
CA GLU A 76 0.22 -6.03 6.85
C GLU A 76 1.54 -5.34 7.17
N LEU A 77 1.48 -4.35 8.06
CA LEU A 77 2.63 -3.81 8.75
C LEU A 77 2.57 -4.27 10.20
N ARG A 78 3.58 -5.04 10.60
CA ARG A 78 3.68 -5.60 11.94
C ARG A 78 4.68 -4.78 12.76
N PRO A 79 4.26 -4.21 13.89
CA PRO A 79 5.18 -3.49 14.76
C PRO A 79 6.24 -4.45 15.31
N LYS A 80 7.49 -4.03 15.30
CA LYS A 80 8.65 -4.75 15.83
C LYS A 80 9.55 -3.77 16.55
N VAL A 81 10.07 -4.15 17.71
CA VAL A 81 11.02 -3.32 18.45
C VAL A 81 12.42 -3.81 18.12
N VAL A 82 13.27 -2.90 17.62
CA VAL A 82 14.68 -3.17 17.31
C VAL A 82 15.54 -2.19 18.09
N ASP A 83 16.41 -2.72 18.94
CA ASP A 83 17.32 -2.01 19.87
C ASP A 83 16.62 -1.07 20.87
N CYS A 84 15.92 -0.03 20.41
CA CYS A 84 15.04 0.88 21.16
C CYS A 84 13.97 1.55 20.26
N HIS A 85 13.87 1.17 18.99
CA HIS A 85 13.03 1.82 17.99
C HIS A 85 11.86 0.92 17.60
N LEU A 86 10.67 1.51 17.50
CA LEU A 86 9.52 0.86 16.89
C LEU A 86 9.69 0.95 15.36
N VAL A 87 9.79 -0.20 14.71
CA VAL A 87 9.82 -0.32 13.25
C VAL A 87 8.63 -1.14 12.78
N PHE A 88 8.22 -0.93 11.53
CA PHE A 88 7.13 -1.68 10.91
C PHE A 88 7.69 -2.65 9.88
N GLU A 89 7.52 -3.94 10.13
CA GLU A 89 7.89 -5.00 9.20
C GLU A 89 6.71 -5.29 8.26
N ARG A 90 6.94 -5.17 6.94
CA ARG A 90 5.92 -5.39 5.91
C ARG A 90 5.84 -6.88 5.58
N THR A 91 4.63 -7.44 5.50
CA THR A 91 4.41 -8.77 4.91
C THR A 91 4.51 -8.73 3.38
N LEU A 92 4.65 -9.89 2.74
CA LEU A 92 4.55 -9.95 1.28
C LEU A 92 3.14 -9.48 0.84
N PRO A 93 3.03 -8.66 -0.22
CA PRO A 93 1.72 -8.24 -0.71
C PRO A 93 0.96 -9.40 -1.36
N GLU A 94 -0.30 -9.54 -0.96
CA GLU A 94 -1.27 -10.45 -1.57
C GLU A 94 -2.09 -9.69 -2.61
N PHE A 95 -2.27 -10.28 -3.80
CA PHE A 95 -2.99 -9.65 -4.90
C PHE A 95 -4.26 -10.42 -5.22
N SER A 96 -5.37 -9.70 -5.38
CA SER A 96 -6.67 -10.26 -5.73
C SER A 96 -7.35 -9.42 -6.81
N THR A 97 -8.22 -10.05 -7.57
CA THR A 97 -9.15 -9.37 -8.47
C THR A 97 -10.54 -9.50 -7.85
N SER A 98 -11.06 -8.42 -7.29
CA SER A 98 -12.43 -8.41 -6.76
C SER A 98 -13.39 -8.34 -7.95
N ALA A 99 -14.32 -9.29 -8.09
CA ALA A 99 -15.25 -9.36 -9.23
C ALA A 99 -16.39 -8.35 -9.12
#